data_AF-A0A8X6KWQ0-F1
#
_entry.id   AF-A0A8X6KWQ0-F1
#
_cell.length_a   1.000
_cell.length_b   1.000
_cell.length_c   1.000
_cell.angle_alpha   90.00
_cell.angle_beta   90.00
_cell.angle_gamma   90.00
#
_symmetry.space_group_name_H-M   'P 1'
#
loop_
_entity.id
_entity.type
_entity.pdbx_description
1 polymer ?
#
loop_
_entity_poly.entity_id
_entity_poly.type
_entity_poly.pdbx_seq_one_letter_code
_entity_poly.pdbx_strand_id
1 'polypeptide(L)'
;MISGVEDATPNFPNVHRGYNNILGKLGKRDKIQDIQNALRIADFDGDKKLSYQEVRQQLKARNLSEMEIEMLFAKYDVDGNRELDEKEMQQMFADLEGQKLQLDDEINNQQSMVASDSSRPPTAAVYGRGNGSNVPADEFNVLTRRVDRMEHSIGSIVSKIDAVLVKMEGMEKAKVKRRENMNKILNSISESENLDEKAKRQQMEQLVREELQRWDSDQSLNMRR
;
A
#
# COMPACT_ATOMS: atom_id res chain seq x y z
N MET A 1 -20.85 43.39 -11.74
CA MET A 1 -20.70 42.43 -12.85
C MET A 1 -19.33 41.80 -12.76
N ILE A 2 -19.16 40.69 -12.03
CA ILE A 2 -18.10 39.71 -12.31
C ILE A 2 -18.73 38.35 -11.94
N SER A 3 -19.21 37.66 -12.97
CA SER A 3 -19.79 36.32 -12.88
C SER A 3 -18.68 35.30 -12.66
N GLY A 4 -18.77 34.55 -11.57
CA GLY A 4 -17.92 33.39 -11.30
C GLY A 4 -18.21 32.29 -12.31
N VAL A 5 -17.18 31.85 -13.02
CA VAL A 5 -17.19 30.63 -13.83
C VAL A 5 -16.64 29.54 -12.92
N GLU A 6 -17.54 28.74 -12.34
CA GLU A 6 -17.17 27.50 -11.65
C GLU A 6 -16.76 26.46 -12.70
N ASP A 7 -15.50 26.05 -12.66
CA ASP A 7 -14.93 24.99 -13.48
C ASP A 7 -15.58 23.65 -13.11
N ALA A 8 -16.59 23.25 -13.87
CA ALA A 8 -17.18 21.94 -13.81
C ALA A 8 -16.22 20.93 -14.43
N THR A 9 -15.36 20.32 -13.61
CA THR A 9 -14.62 19.12 -14.03
C THR A 9 -15.60 17.96 -14.17
N PRO A 10 -15.67 17.28 -15.33
CA PRO A 10 -16.59 16.17 -15.53
C PRO A 10 -16.13 14.96 -14.70
N ASN A 11 -16.98 14.56 -13.74
CA ASN A 11 -16.79 13.36 -12.93
C ASN A 11 -17.03 12.11 -13.80
N PHE A 12 -15.96 11.44 -14.21
CA PHE A 12 -16.04 10.22 -15.01
C PHE A 12 -16.56 9.05 -14.14
N PRO A 13 -17.66 8.38 -14.51
CA PRO A 13 -18.19 7.25 -13.76
C PRO A 13 -17.26 6.02 -13.87
N ASN A 14 -16.74 5.58 -12.73
CA ASN A 14 -16.29 4.22 -12.35
C ASN A 14 -15.92 3.20 -13.44
N VAL A 15 -15.02 3.55 -14.38
CA VAL A 15 -14.30 2.57 -15.22
C VAL A 15 -13.32 1.72 -14.38
N HIS A 16 -12.97 2.19 -13.18
CA HIS A 16 -11.90 1.64 -12.34
C HIS A 16 -12.13 0.20 -11.86
N ARG A 17 -13.37 -0.25 -11.61
CA ARG A 17 -13.59 -1.61 -11.05
C ARG A 17 -13.48 -2.70 -12.12
N GLY A 18 -14.09 -2.50 -13.29
CA GLY A 18 -13.94 -3.43 -14.43
C GLY A 18 -12.51 -3.46 -14.95
N TYR A 19 -11.86 -2.29 -15.02
CA TYR A 19 -10.47 -2.17 -15.44
C TYR A 19 -9.51 -2.92 -14.51
N ASN A 20 -9.65 -2.80 -13.18
CA ASN A 20 -8.80 -3.53 -12.24
C ASN A 20 -8.97 -5.05 -12.32
N ASN A 21 -10.19 -5.55 -12.53
CA ASN A 21 -10.44 -6.99 -12.70
C ASN A 21 -9.86 -7.53 -14.02
N ILE A 22 -10.04 -6.79 -15.11
CA ILE A 22 -9.46 -7.12 -16.42
C ILE A 22 -7.93 -7.06 -16.34
N LEU A 23 -7.34 -6.02 -15.75
CA LEU A 23 -5.90 -5.87 -15.57
C LEU A 23 -5.28 -7.00 -14.72
N GLY A 24 -5.98 -7.47 -13.68
CA GLY A 24 -5.57 -8.64 -12.90
C GLY A 24 -5.61 -9.94 -13.71
N LYS A 25 -6.61 -10.13 -14.58
CA LYS A 25 -6.70 -11.31 -15.46
C LYS A 25 -5.65 -11.26 -16.57
N LEU A 26 -5.41 -10.10 -17.18
CA LEU A 26 -4.32 -9.90 -18.13
C LEU A 26 -2.97 -10.19 -17.46
N GLY A 27 -2.72 -9.67 -16.26
CA GLY A 27 -1.48 -9.95 -15.54
C GLY A 27 -1.27 -11.44 -15.25
N LYS A 28 -2.33 -12.20 -14.94
CA LYS A 28 -2.23 -13.66 -14.79
C LYS A 28 -1.94 -14.36 -16.13
N ARG A 29 -2.60 -13.92 -17.20
CA ARG A 29 -2.41 -14.45 -18.56
C ARG A 29 -0.97 -14.22 -19.06
N ASP A 30 -0.45 -13.01 -18.84
CA ASP A 30 0.90 -12.62 -19.22
C ASP A 30 1.94 -13.42 -18.44
N LYS A 31 1.72 -13.63 -17.13
CA LYS A 31 2.55 -14.53 -16.31
C LYS A 31 2.59 -15.95 -16.86
N ILE A 32 1.45 -16.52 -17.26
CA ILE A 32 1.39 -17.86 -17.87
C ILE A 32 2.21 -17.88 -19.17
N GLN A 33 2.07 -16.86 -20.00
CA GLN A 33 2.81 -16.75 -21.26
C GLN A 33 4.32 -16.62 -21.02
N ASP A 34 4.74 -15.86 -20.01
CA ASP A 34 6.14 -15.73 -19.62
C ASP A 34 6.72 -17.05 -19.11
N ILE A 35 5.97 -17.80 -18.29
CA ILE A 35 6.37 -19.14 -17.83
C ILE A 35 6.53 -20.09 -19.03
N GLN A 36 5.55 -20.13 -19.94
CA GLN A 36 5.62 -21.00 -21.12
C GLN A 36 6.82 -20.66 -22.03
N ASN A 37 7.10 -19.37 -22.23
CA ASN A 37 8.23 -18.94 -23.03
C ASN A 37 9.56 -19.25 -22.34
N ALA A 38 9.64 -19.05 -21.02
CA ALA A 38 10.81 -19.35 -20.22
C ALA A 38 11.14 -20.85 -20.23
N LEU A 39 10.13 -21.71 -20.05
CA LEU A 39 10.31 -23.16 -20.09
C LEU A 39 10.76 -23.66 -21.48
N ARG A 40 10.27 -23.04 -22.57
CA ARG A 40 10.68 -23.40 -23.93
C ARG A 40 12.16 -23.11 -24.22
N ILE A 41 12.75 -22.13 -23.53
CA ILE A 41 14.16 -21.74 -23.70
C ILE A 41 15.05 -22.21 -22.54
N ALA A 42 14.48 -22.91 -21.57
CA ALA A 42 15.18 -23.35 -20.36
C ALA A 42 16.04 -24.60 -20.60
N ASP A 43 15.73 -25.39 -21.61
CA ASP A 43 16.51 -26.58 -21.99
C ASP A 43 17.86 -26.13 -22.56
N PHE A 44 18.88 -26.06 -21.69
CA PHE A 44 20.21 -25.55 -22.04
C PHE A 44 21.15 -26.65 -22.52
N ASP A 45 20.95 -27.88 -22.06
CA ASP A 45 21.76 -29.04 -22.41
C ASP A 45 21.16 -29.88 -23.55
N GLY A 46 19.91 -29.60 -23.95
CA GLY A 46 19.22 -30.25 -25.06
C GLY A 46 18.78 -31.66 -24.74
N ASP A 47 18.65 -32.01 -23.46
CA ASP A 47 18.34 -33.37 -23.00
C ASP A 47 16.83 -33.69 -23.03
N LYS A 48 16.01 -32.71 -23.41
CA LYS A 48 14.53 -32.75 -23.46
C LYS A 48 13.87 -32.91 -22.09
N LYS A 49 14.60 -32.66 -21.02
CA LYS A 49 14.10 -32.53 -19.66
C LYS A 49 14.38 -31.11 -19.19
N LEU A 50 13.76 -30.74 -18.08
CA LEU A 50 14.00 -29.45 -17.46
C LEU A 50 14.34 -29.66 -16.01
N SER A 51 15.62 -29.47 -15.68
CA SER A 51 16.06 -29.56 -14.29
C SER A 51 15.54 -28.35 -13.49
N TYR A 52 15.38 -28.54 -12.17
CA TYR A 52 15.02 -27.45 -11.27
C TYR A 52 15.95 -26.23 -11.39
N GLN A 53 17.25 -26.45 -11.64
CA GLN A 53 18.21 -25.35 -11.74
C GLN A 53 17.99 -24.49 -12.99
N GLU A 54 17.72 -25.13 -14.13
CA GLU A 54 17.48 -24.44 -15.40
C GLU A 54 16.19 -23.65 -15.37
N VAL A 55 15.12 -24.27 -14.88
CA VAL A 55 13.82 -23.61 -14.69
C VAL A 55 13.96 -22.45 -13.70
N ARG A 56 14.68 -22.65 -12.58
CA ARG A 56 14.91 -21.59 -11.59
C ARG A 56 15.65 -20.40 -12.18
N GLN A 57 16.66 -20.63 -13.03
CA GLN A 57 17.43 -19.56 -13.65
C GLN A 57 16.55 -18.72 -14.59
N GLN A 58 15.75 -19.36 -15.44
CA GLN A 58 14.88 -18.67 -16.38
C GLN A 58 13.69 -17.98 -15.71
N LEU A 59 13.04 -18.63 -14.75
CA LEU A 59 11.86 -18.07 -14.08
C LEU A 59 12.22 -16.95 -13.11
N LYS A 60 13.39 -16.98 -12.47
CA LYS A 60 13.89 -15.84 -11.68
C LYS A 60 14.12 -14.60 -12.52
N ALA A 61 14.62 -14.75 -13.74
CA ALA A 61 14.79 -13.63 -14.67
C ALA A 61 13.45 -12.98 -15.07
N ARG A 62 12.34 -13.67 -14.83
CA ARG A 62 10.96 -13.21 -15.07
C ARG A 62 10.21 -12.78 -13.80
N ASN A 63 10.93 -12.53 -12.70
CA ASN A 63 10.39 -12.10 -11.40
C ASN A 63 9.44 -13.11 -10.73
N LEU A 64 9.58 -14.42 -11.01
CA LEU A 64 8.92 -15.45 -10.22
C LEU A 64 9.70 -15.72 -8.94
N SER A 65 8.98 -15.87 -7.83
CA SER A 65 9.58 -16.18 -6.54
C SER A 65 10.00 -17.65 -6.46
N GLU A 66 11.00 -17.95 -5.63
CA GLU A 66 11.44 -19.35 -5.42
C GLU A 66 10.31 -20.24 -4.91
N MET A 67 9.39 -19.69 -4.12
CA MET A 67 8.21 -20.39 -3.63
C MET A 67 7.25 -20.78 -4.76
N GLU A 68 7.03 -19.89 -5.73
CA GLU A 68 6.18 -20.19 -6.90
C GLU A 68 6.83 -21.26 -7.79
N ILE A 69 8.15 -21.24 -7.92
CA ILE A 69 8.90 -22.25 -8.69
C ILE A 69 8.86 -23.60 -7.97
N GLU A 70 9.02 -23.63 -6.65
CA GLU A 70 8.88 -24.87 -5.86
C GLU A 70 7.45 -25.44 -5.96
N MET A 71 6.44 -24.58 -5.92
CA MET A 71 5.04 -24.99 -6.08
C MET A 71 4.76 -25.57 -7.48
N LEU A 72 5.41 -25.03 -8.51
CA LEU A 72 5.31 -25.56 -9.87
C LEU A 72 5.86 -26.99 -9.94
N PHE A 73 7.06 -27.22 -9.40
CA PHE A 73 7.63 -28.57 -9.32
C PHE A 73 6.76 -29.49 -8.48
N ALA A 74 6.33 -29.07 -7.29
CA ALA A 74 5.47 -29.87 -6.42
C ALA A 74 4.13 -30.29 -7.07
N LYS A 75 3.66 -29.56 -8.10
CA LYS A 75 2.44 -29.90 -8.82
C LYS A 75 2.66 -30.89 -9.97
N TYR A 76 3.79 -30.79 -10.68
CA TYR A 76 3.99 -31.49 -11.96
C TYR A 76 5.12 -32.53 -11.96
N ASP A 77 6.07 -32.44 -11.03
CA ASP A 77 7.08 -33.47 -10.77
C ASP A 77 6.42 -34.59 -9.95
N VAL A 78 5.98 -35.64 -10.64
CA VAL A 78 5.17 -36.72 -10.05
C VAL A 78 6.06 -37.75 -9.36
N ASP A 79 7.25 -37.98 -9.87
CA ASP A 79 8.20 -38.94 -9.32
C ASP A 79 9.16 -38.32 -8.27
N GLY A 80 9.16 -36.99 -8.13
CA GLY A 80 9.93 -36.24 -7.14
C GLY A 80 11.42 -36.18 -7.45
N ASN A 81 11.80 -36.41 -8.72
CA ASN A 81 13.20 -36.48 -9.14
C ASN A 81 13.83 -35.07 -9.33
N ARG A 82 13.06 -33.99 -9.17
CA ARG A 82 13.46 -32.59 -9.38
C ARG A 82 13.85 -32.25 -10.82
N GLU A 83 13.33 -33.00 -11.78
CA GLU A 83 13.45 -32.83 -13.23
C GLU A 83 12.05 -33.00 -13.84
N LEU A 84 11.68 -32.15 -14.79
CA LEU A 84 10.43 -32.34 -15.52
C LEU A 84 10.73 -33.12 -16.79
N ASP A 85 10.17 -34.32 -16.90
CA ASP A 85 10.29 -35.11 -18.11
C ASP A 85 9.35 -34.60 -19.22
N GLU A 86 9.46 -35.17 -20.42
CA GLU A 86 8.66 -34.74 -21.58
C GLU A 86 7.14 -34.87 -21.33
N LYS A 87 6.70 -35.87 -20.54
CA LYS A 87 5.28 -36.09 -20.24
C LYS A 87 4.76 -35.11 -19.21
N GLU A 88 5.53 -34.87 -18.15
CA GLU A 88 5.23 -33.91 -17.09
C GLU A 88 5.22 -32.49 -17.65
N MET A 89 6.20 -32.17 -18.49
CA MET A 89 6.27 -30.91 -19.22
C MET A 89 5.07 -30.75 -20.18
N GLN A 90 4.68 -31.81 -20.89
CA GLN A 90 3.49 -31.77 -21.76
C GLN A 90 2.20 -31.53 -20.97
N GLN A 91 2.04 -32.18 -19.81
CA GLN A 91 0.91 -31.95 -18.92
C GLN A 91 0.92 -30.51 -18.39
N MET A 92 2.09 -30.00 -18.01
CA MET A 92 2.25 -28.62 -17.55
C MET A 92 1.86 -27.61 -18.64
N PHE A 93 2.33 -27.79 -19.87
CA PHE A 93 1.98 -26.91 -20.99
C PHE A 93 0.48 -26.94 -21.30
N ALA A 94 -0.13 -28.13 -21.29
CA ALA A 94 -1.57 -28.27 -21.52
C ALA A 94 -2.41 -27.57 -20.42
N ASP A 95 -2.05 -27.75 -19.15
CA ASP A 95 -2.71 -27.10 -18.02
C ASP A 95 -2.57 -25.56 -18.09
N LEU A 96 -1.37 -25.07 -18.44
CA LEU A 96 -1.10 -23.64 -18.58
C LEU A 96 -1.85 -23.04 -19.78
N GLU A 97 -1.88 -23.75 -20.91
CA GLU A 97 -2.61 -23.32 -22.10
C GLU A 97 -4.13 -23.30 -21.86
N GLY A 98 -4.66 -24.31 -21.18
CA GLY A 98 -6.07 -24.34 -20.78
C GLY A 98 -6.45 -23.16 -19.88
N GLN A 99 -5.64 -22.85 -18.88
CA GLN A 99 -5.86 -21.68 -18.01
C GLN A 99 -5.76 -20.36 -18.78
N LYS A 100 -4.81 -20.26 -19.71
CA LYS A 100 -4.66 -19.07 -20.57
C LYS A 100 -5.89 -18.88 -21.45
N LEU A 101 -6.39 -19.94 -22.10
CA LEU A 101 -7.59 -19.88 -22.94
C LEU A 101 -8.83 -19.48 -22.15
N GLN A 102 -9.01 -20.01 -20.94
CA GLN A 102 -10.10 -19.58 -20.06
C GLN A 102 -10.00 -18.10 -19.71
N LEU A 103 -8.78 -17.61 -19.39
CA LEU A 103 -8.56 -16.19 -19.15
C LEU A 103 -8.84 -15.34 -20.39
N ASP A 104 -8.42 -15.78 -21.57
CA ASP A 104 -8.68 -15.13 -22.85
C ASP A 104 -10.20 -15.01 -23.12
N ASP A 105 -10.95 -16.10 -22.94
CA ASP A 105 -12.41 -16.12 -23.10
C ASP A 105 -13.10 -15.21 -22.08
N GLU A 106 -12.66 -15.22 -20.82
CA GLU A 106 -13.17 -14.33 -19.78
C GLU A 106 -12.86 -12.85 -20.06
N ILE A 107 -11.68 -12.54 -20.59
CA ILE A 107 -11.29 -11.18 -20.96
C ILE A 107 -12.16 -10.73 -22.14
N ASN A 108 -12.30 -11.54 -23.19
CA ASN A 108 -13.10 -11.23 -24.38
C ASN A 108 -14.61 -11.08 -24.06
N ASN A 109 -15.15 -11.95 -23.22
CA ASN A 109 -16.55 -11.84 -22.76
C ASN A 109 -16.79 -10.59 -21.92
N GLN A 110 -15.83 -10.16 -21.10
CA GLN A 110 -15.94 -8.89 -20.37
C GLN A 110 -15.75 -7.67 -21.30
N GLN A 111 -14.93 -7.79 -22.35
CA GLN A 111 -14.70 -6.74 -23.34
C GLN A 111 -15.94 -6.48 -24.22
N SER A 112 -16.71 -7.51 -24.55
CA SER A 112 -17.98 -7.38 -25.29
C SER A 112 -19.13 -6.79 -24.45
N MET A 113 -19.11 -6.96 -23.12
CA MET A 113 -20.06 -6.31 -22.20
C MET A 113 -19.79 -4.80 -22.04
N VAL A 114 -18.54 -4.34 -22.12
CA VAL A 114 -18.22 -2.90 -22.03
C VAL A 114 -18.40 -2.16 -23.37
N ALA A 115 -18.28 -2.85 -24.51
CA ALA A 115 -18.47 -2.26 -25.84
C ALA A 115 -19.96 -2.03 -26.20
N SER A 116 -20.89 -2.76 -25.58
CA SER A 116 -22.33 -2.67 -25.87
C SER A 116 -23.08 -1.59 -25.06
N ASP A 117 -22.44 -1.00 -24.04
CA ASP A 117 -23.01 0.09 -23.23
C ASP A 117 -22.78 1.50 -23.84
N SER A 118 -22.02 1.59 -24.94
CA SER A 118 -21.70 2.88 -25.58
C SER A 118 -22.66 3.29 -26.70
N SER A 119 -23.75 2.55 -26.94
CA SER A 119 -24.61 2.79 -28.13
C SER A 119 -26.12 2.66 -27.95
N ARG A 120 -26.68 2.61 -26.72
CA ARG A 120 -28.13 2.48 -26.56
C ARG A 120 -28.77 3.64 -25.80
N PRO A 121 -29.49 4.57 -26.48
CA PRO A 121 -30.34 5.54 -25.78
C PRO A 121 -31.47 4.82 -25.04
N PRO A 122 -31.98 5.36 -23.92
CA PRO A 122 -32.97 4.69 -23.10
C PRO A 122 -34.33 4.81 -23.79
N THR A 123 -34.74 3.79 -24.53
CA THR A 123 -36.14 3.61 -24.93
C THR A 123 -36.74 2.43 -24.18
N ALA A 124 -37.91 2.72 -23.62
CA ALA A 124 -38.63 1.93 -22.66
C ALA A 124 -38.98 0.52 -23.16
N ALA A 125 -39.10 -0.37 -22.17
CA ALA A 125 -39.78 -1.66 -22.20
C ALA A 125 -39.03 -2.82 -22.89
N VAL A 126 -38.71 -3.86 -22.12
CA VAL A 126 -39.50 -5.10 -22.01
C VAL A 126 -38.64 -6.18 -21.37
N TYR A 127 -39.19 -6.73 -20.29
CA TYR A 127 -38.97 -8.02 -19.63
C TYR A 127 -38.11 -9.08 -20.36
N GLY A 128 -37.09 -9.60 -19.67
CA GLY A 128 -36.40 -10.83 -20.06
C GLY A 128 -35.38 -11.27 -19.01
N ARG A 129 -35.67 -12.38 -18.32
CA ARG A 129 -34.82 -13.05 -17.33
C ARG A 129 -33.38 -13.27 -17.84
N GLY A 130 -32.40 -13.03 -16.97
CA GLY A 130 -31.01 -13.46 -17.15
C GLY A 130 -30.21 -13.29 -15.87
N ASN A 131 -30.03 -14.40 -15.14
CA ASN A 131 -29.27 -14.51 -13.91
C ASN A 131 -27.77 -14.34 -14.21
N GLY A 132 -27.13 -13.29 -13.67
CA GLY A 132 -25.69 -13.08 -13.86
C GLY A 132 -25.18 -11.73 -13.33
N SER A 133 -24.95 -11.68 -12.01
CA SER A 133 -23.91 -10.85 -11.40
C SER A 133 -23.99 -9.32 -11.49
N ASN A 134 -25.20 -8.75 -11.42
CA ASN A 134 -25.31 -7.38 -10.90
C ASN A 134 -25.16 -7.45 -9.38
N VAL A 135 -24.07 -6.89 -8.85
CA VAL A 135 -23.96 -6.58 -7.41
C VAL A 135 -25.18 -5.70 -7.08
N PRO A 136 -26.09 -6.15 -6.21
CA PRO A 136 -27.31 -5.40 -5.92
C PRO A 136 -26.92 -4.02 -5.39
N ALA A 137 -27.67 -2.98 -5.79
CA ALA A 137 -27.40 -1.60 -5.37
C ALA A 137 -27.31 -1.47 -3.84
N ASP A 138 -27.98 -2.36 -3.11
CA ASP A 138 -27.91 -2.46 -1.66
C ASP A 138 -26.52 -2.83 -1.14
N GLU A 139 -25.79 -3.73 -1.81
CA GLU A 139 -24.42 -4.11 -1.42
C GLU A 139 -23.43 -2.97 -1.70
N PHE A 140 -23.64 -2.23 -2.80
CA PHE A 140 -22.90 -1.01 -3.07
C PHE A 140 -23.17 0.06 -2.00
N ASN A 141 -24.43 0.27 -1.61
CA ASN A 141 -24.80 1.24 -0.56
C ASN A 141 -24.22 0.87 0.81
N VAL A 142 -24.19 -0.41 1.17
CA VAL A 142 -23.55 -0.89 2.40
C VAL A 142 -22.04 -0.61 2.37
N LEU A 143 -21.40 -0.84 1.22
CA LEU A 143 -19.97 -0.56 1.04
C LEU A 143 -19.68 0.94 1.09
N THR A 144 -20.46 1.78 0.42
CA THR A 144 -20.34 3.25 0.48
C THR A 144 -20.43 3.74 1.91
N ARG A 145 -21.45 3.31 2.66
CA ARG A 145 -21.58 3.66 4.10
C ARG A 145 -20.40 3.15 4.93
N ARG A 146 -19.79 2.01 4.55
CA ARG A 146 -18.61 1.47 5.23
C ARG A 146 -17.38 2.32 4.93
N VAL A 147 -17.21 2.75 3.70
CA VAL A 147 -16.16 3.68 3.27
C VAL A 147 -16.33 5.02 4.00
N ASP A 148 -17.53 5.58 4.04
CA ASP A 148 -17.81 6.82 4.79
C ASP A 148 -17.37 6.70 6.25
N ARG A 149 -17.71 5.59 6.94
CA ARG A 149 -17.27 5.36 8.33
C ARG A 149 -15.75 5.26 8.46
N MET A 150 -15.09 4.60 7.51
CA MET A 150 -13.63 4.51 7.49
C MET A 150 -13.00 5.89 7.28
N GLU A 151 -13.53 6.69 6.35
CA GLU A 151 -13.07 8.06 6.08
C GLU A 151 -13.16 8.95 7.31
N HIS A 152 -14.28 8.89 8.05
CA HIS A 152 -14.41 9.63 9.31
C HIS A 152 -13.40 9.14 10.37
N SER A 153 -13.16 7.83 10.47
CA SER A 153 -12.18 7.29 11.42
C SER A 153 -10.75 7.69 11.05
N ILE A 154 -10.41 7.68 9.76
CA ILE A 154 -9.11 8.08 9.23
C ILE A 154 -8.92 9.57 9.48
N GLY A 155 -9.94 10.40 9.22
CA GLY A 155 -9.91 11.83 9.56
C GLY A 155 -9.61 12.07 11.04
N SER A 156 -10.27 11.34 11.95
CA SER A 156 -9.98 11.45 13.39
C SER A 156 -8.57 11.00 13.76
N ILE A 157 -8.05 9.95 13.11
CA ILE A 157 -6.67 9.48 13.32
C ILE A 157 -5.68 10.54 12.85
N VAL A 158 -5.88 11.12 11.66
CA VAL A 158 -5.02 12.18 11.11
C VAL A 158 -5.01 13.40 12.04
N SER A 159 -6.17 13.86 12.50
CA SER A 159 -6.22 14.99 13.46
C SER A 159 -5.49 14.69 14.78
N LYS A 160 -5.53 13.45 15.26
CA LYS A 160 -4.75 13.03 16.46
C LYS A 160 -3.25 13.01 16.17
N ILE A 161 -2.84 12.55 14.99
CA ILE A 161 -1.43 12.55 14.58
C ILE A 161 -0.93 13.99 14.49
N ASP A 162 -1.67 14.90 13.86
CA ASP A 162 -1.31 16.31 13.78
C ASP A 162 -1.16 16.94 15.17
N ALA A 163 -2.08 16.64 16.09
CA ALA A 163 -1.98 17.10 17.47
C ALA A 163 -0.73 16.57 18.20
N VAL A 164 -0.38 15.29 17.99
CA VAL A 164 0.85 14.70 18.55
C VAL A 164 2.08 15.35 17.96
N LEU A 165 2.13 15.55 16.63
CA LEU A 165 3.26 16.18 15.95
C LEU A 165 3.49 17.61 16.43
N VAL A 166 2.44 18.44 16.49
CA VAL A 166 2.52 19.82 17.00
C VAL A 166 2.98 19.83 18.46
N LYS A 167 2.46 18.91 19.30
CA LYS A 167 2.87 18.80 20.70
C LYS A 167 4.32 18.35 20.85
N MET A 168 4.79 17.43 20.03
CA MET A 168 6.18 16.98 20.02
C MET A 168 7.12 18.12 19.61
N GLU A 169 6.80 18.85 18.54
CA GLU A 169 7.58 20.01 18.10
C GLU A 169 7.64 21.08 19.21
N GLY A 170 6.51 21.36 19.86
CA GLY A 170 6.46 22.27 21.02
C GLY A 170 7.30 21.78 22.20
N MET A 171 7.26 20.48 22.48
CA MET A 171 8.05 19.85 23.54
C MET A 171 9.56 19.90 23.25
N GLU A 172 9.98 19.68 22.00
CA GLU A 172 11.38 19.79 21.59
C GLU A 172 11.88 21.23 21.75
N LYS A 173 11.13 22.22 21.27
CA LYS A 173 11.45 23.64 21.45
C LYS A 173 11.58 24.01 22.94
N ALA A 174 10.67 23.51 23.78
CA ALA A 174 10.73 23.73 25.23
C ALA A 174 11.96 23.07 25.88
N LYS A 175 12.33 21.85 25.47
CA LYS A 175 13.54 21.16 25.95
C LYS A 175 14.82 21.87 25.53
N VAL A 176 14.90 22.40 24.30
CA VAL A 176 16.05 23.18 23.83
C VAL A 176 16.19 24.46 24.64
N LYS A 177 15.10 25.23 24.80
CA LYS A 177 15.08 26.44 25.63
C LYS A 177 15.49 26.16 27.08
N ARG A 178 15.06 25.02 27.64
CA ARG A 178 15.47 24.56 28.97
C ARG A 178 16.97 24.36 29.08
N ARG A 179 17.57 23.69 28.10
CA ARG A 179 19.02 23.45 28.05
C ARG A 179 19.80 24.77 27.94
N GLU A 180 19.34 25.69 27.11
CA GLU A 180 19.96 27.02 26.97
C GLU A 180 19.88 27.84 28.27
N ASN A 181 18.74 27.87 28.94
CA ASN A 181 18.58 28.57 30.22
C ASN A 181 19.48 27.96 31.31
N MET A 182 19.55 26.63 31.38
CA MET A 182 20.46 25.95 32.32
C MET A 182 21.93 26.27 32.02
N ASN A 183 22.33 26.28 30.75
CA ASN A 183 23.68 26.70 30.36
C ASN A 183 23.97 28.16 30.74
N LYS A 184 22.99 29.08 30.60
CA LYS A 184 23.14 30.48 31.04
C LYS A 184 23.36 30.60 32.54
N ILE A 185 22.62 29.83 33.35
CA ILE A 185 22.81 29.81 34.81
C ILE A 185 24.22 29.32 35.15
N LEU A 186 24.67 28.22 34.53
CA LEU A 186 26.01 27.69 34.76
C LEU A 186 27.12 28.67 34.35
N ASN A 187 26.96 29.35 33.20
CA ASN A 187 27.91 30.36 32.75
C ASN A 187 27.95 31.58 33.67
N SER A 188 26.79 32.10 34.09
CA SER A 188 26.71 33.25 35.02
C SER A 188 27.37 32.95 36.38
N ILE A 189 27.31 31.70 36.84
CA ILE A 189 27.97 31.28 38.07
C ILE A 189 29.47 31.10 37.83
N SER A 190 29.88 30.54 36.69
CA SER A 190 31.28 30.40 36.31
C SER A 190 31.99 31.76 36.22
N GLU A 191 31.32 32.79 35.70
CA GLU A 191 31.84 34.16 35.59
C GLU A 191 31.93 34.89 36.95
N SER A 192 31.24 34.38 37.98
CA SER A 192 31.26 34.96 39.33
C SER A 192 32.47 34.52 40.16
N GLU A 193 33.69 34.63 39.62
CA GLU A 193 34.91 34.04 40.18
C GLU A 193 35.21 34.47 41.64
N ASN A 194 34.80 35.68 42.05
CA ASN A 194 35.09 36.27 43.37
C ASN A 194 34.12 35.90 44.53
N LEU A 195 33.11 35.06 44.29
CA LEU A 195 32.17 34.64 45.35
C LEU A 195 32.64 33.37 46.09
N ASP A 196 32.42 33.35 47.40
CA ASP A 196 32.63 32.17 48.25
C ASP A 196 31.78 30.98 47.74
N GLU A 197 32.29 29.77 47.85
CA GLU A 197 31.71 28.57 47.24
C GLU A 197 30.31 28.27 47.79
N LYS A 198 30.08 28.64 49.06
CA LYS A 198 28.77 28.60 49.72
C LYS A 198 27.77 29.60 49.12
N ALA A 199 28.22 30.80 48.75
CA ALA A 199 27.38 31.82 48.14
C ALA A 199 27.02 31.45 46.70
N LYS A 200 27.98 30.92 45.93
CA LYS A 200 27.75 30.37 44.57
C LYS A 200 26.69 29.27 44.58
N ARG A 201 26.76 28.35 45.56
CA ARG A 201 25.79 27.26 45.72
C ARG A 201 24.38 27.77 46.04
N GLN A 202 24.26 28.76 46.93
CA GLN A 202 22.95 29.37 47.26
C GLN A 202 22.35 30.12 46.06
N GLN A 203 23.17 30.87 45.32
CA GLN A 203 22.74 31.56 44.11
C GLN A 203 22.30 30.58 43.02
N MET A 204 23.02 29.46 42.85
CA MET A 204 22.62 28.38 41.95
C MET A 204 21.27 27.79 42.33
N GLU A 205 21.08 27.44 43.61
CA GLU A 205 19.82 26.87 44.11
C GLU A 205 18.65 27.85 43.90
N GLN A 206 18.88 29.16 44.08
CA GLN A 206 17.87 30.18 43.88
C GLN A 206 17.48 30.34 42.39
N LEU A 207 18.46 30.48 41.49
CA LEU A 207 18.21 30.63 40.05
C LEU A 207 17.54 29.39 39.44
N VAL A 208 17.95 28.20 39.87
CA VAL A 208 17.34 26.94 39.41
C VAL A 208 15.90 26.81 39.92
N ARG A 209 15.64 27.19 41.19
CA ARG A 209 14.30 27.14 41.79
C ARG A 209 13.31 28.08 41.09
N GLU A 210 13.75 29.30 40.77
CA GLU A 210 12.93 30.28 40.05
C GLU A 210 12.60 29.83 38.62
N GLU A 211 13.56 29.22 37.90
CA GLU A 211 13.30 28.65 36.58
C GLU A 211 12.37 27.42 36.64
N LEU A 212 12.47 26.58 37.66
CA LEU A 212 11.59 25.41 37.82
C LEU A 212 10.11 25.82 38.01
N GLN A 213 9.86 26.85 38.82
CA GLN A 213 8.51 27.39 39.03
C GLN A 213 7.91 28.01 37.76
N ARG A 214 8.74 28.68 36.94
CA ARG A 214 8.31 29.18 35.63
C ARG A 214 7.91 28.04 34.70
N TRP A 215 8.64 26.92 34.73
CA TRP A 215 8.33 25.78 33.87
C TRP A 215 7.07 25.03 34.29
N ASP A 216 6.80 24.87 35.58
CA ASP A 216 5.54 24.26 36.05
C ASP A 216 4.31 25.10 35.66
N SER A 217 4.48 26.42 35.63
CA SER A 217 3.45 27.37 35.18
C SER A 217 3.19 27.24 33.66
N ASP A 218 4.25 27.19 32.84
CA ASP A 218 4.16 27.05 31.38
C ASP A 218 3.63 25.68 30.95
N GLN A 219 3.99 24.60 31.65
CA GLN A 219 3.48 23.24 31.39
C GLN A 219 1.97 23.14 31.68
N SER A 220 1.51 23.78 32.76
CA SER A 220 0.10 23.78 33.15
C SER A 220 -0.80 24.53 32.16
N LEU A 221 -0.28 25.56 31.48
CA LEU A 221 -0.99 26.30 30.44
C LEU A 221 -1.09 25.52 29.13
N ASN A 222 -0.04 24.78 28.76
CA ASN A 222 -0.02 23.95 27.56
C ASN A 222 -0.84 22.66 27.68
N MET A 223 -1.24 22.26 28.90
CA MET A 223 -2.07 21.07 29.13
C MET A 223 -3.59 21.36 29.11
N ARG A 224 -3.98 22.64 29.03
CA ARG A 224 -5.38 23.10 29.06
C ARG A 224 -5.92 23.61 27.71
N ARG A 225 -5.13 23.54 26.63
CA ARG A 225 -5.52 23.84 25.25
C ARG A 225 -5.44 22.58 24.41
#